data_AF-A0A1F8S1C5-F1
#
_entry.id   AF-A0A1F8S1C5-F1
#
_cell.length_a   1.000
_cell.length_b   1.000
_cell.length_c   1.000
_cell.angle_alpha   90.00
_cell.angle_beta   90.00
_cell.angle_gamma   90.00
#
_symmetry.space_group_name_H-M   'P 1'
#
loop_
_entity.id
_entity.type
_entity.pdbx_description
1 polymer ?
#
loop_
_entity_poly.entity_id
_entity_poly.type
_entity_poly.pdbx_seq_one_letter_code
_entity_poly.pdbx_strand_id
1 'polypeptide(L)'
;MSHPSLGLPPPDMTAGEPAAAAAIRAARSRLAARALEVAIDADPTFRDRYAELALRELLSDTEAMAERLADAIGSGDAAVLGRWAEQLAPRYRKRDVPMDDVIGIAEGLRASAATTVAPGAVAAIDAAIDAAIAALRWHRRLGGDARKRNPVIAFIYKGA
;
A
#
# COMPACT_ATOMS: atom_id res chain seq x y z
N MET A 1 0.06 -5.48 26.92
CA MET A 1 0.87 -5.13 25.72
C MET A 1 1.71 -6.34 25.37
N SER A 2 1.57 -6.87 24.15
CA SER A 2 2.34 -8.04 23.71
C SER A 2 3.75 -7.60 23.30
N HIS A 3 4.78 -8.26 23.83
CA HIS A 3 6.19 -7.87 23.67
C HIS A 3 6.72 -8.21 22.26
N PRO A 4 7.70 -7.46 21.70
CA PRO A 4 8.18 -7.61 20.32
C PRO A 4 9.05 -8.86 20.06
N SER A 5 9.27 -9.70 21.07
CA SER A 5 10.23 -10.81 21.05
C SER A 5 9.63 -12.14 21.49
N LEU A 6 8.32 -12.37 21.29
CA LEU A 6 7.68 -13.63 21.68
C LEU A 6 8.00 -14.83 20.78
N GLY A 7 8.81 -14.66 19.72
CA GLY A 7 9.15 -15.76 18.82
C GLY A 7 7.89 -16.42 18.24
N LEU A 8 6.85 -15.62 17.96
CA LEU A 8 5.63 -16.13 17.36
C LEU A 8 5.99 -16.86 16.06
N PRO A 9 5.40 -18.04 15.82
CA PRO A 9 5.66 -18.76 14.58
C PRO A 9 5.34 -17.85 13.39
N PRO A 10 6.07 -18.00 12.27
CA PRO A 10 5.73 -17.32 11.03
C PRO A 10 4.23 -17.50 10.71
N PRO A 11 3.59 -16.51 10.07
CA PRO A 11 2.19 -16.62 9.69
C PRO A 11 1.95 -17.90 8.90
N ASP A 12 0.87 -18.62 9.25
CA ASP A 12 0.45 -19.79 8.50
C ASP A 12 -0.14 -19.34 7.16
N MET A 13 0.62 -19.55 6.08
CA MET A 13 0.26 -19.14 4.72
C MET A 13 -0.83 -19.99 4.07
N THR A 14 -1.39 -20.95 4.82
CA THR A 14 -2.51 -21.79 4.40
C THR A 14 -3.80 -21.52 5.16
N ALA A 15 -3.78 -20.62 6.15
CA ALA A 15 -4.93 -20.30 7.00
C ALA A 15 -6.02 -19.49 6.29
N GLY A 16 -5.68 -18.80 5.19
CA GLY A 16 -6.60 -18.04 4.35
C GLY A 16 -6.92 -18.74 3.03
N GLU A 17 -6.64 -18.06 1.93
CA GLU A 17 -6.95 -18.50 0.56
C GLU A 17 -5.65 -18.80 -0.22
N PRO A 18 -4.96 -19.93 0.05
CA PRO A 18 -3.64 -20.21 -0.53
C PRO A 18 -3.66 -20.33 -2.06
N ALA A 19 -4.76 -20.83 -2.65
CA ALA A 19 -4.92 -20.92 -4.10
C ALA A 19 -5.02 -19.52 -4.75
N ALA A 20 -5.77 -18.60 -4.14
CA ALA A 20 -5.86 -17.22 -4.61
C ALA A 20 -4.52 -16.49 -4.46
N ALA A 21 -3.83 -16.70 -3.34
CA ALA A 21 -2.48 -16.17 -3.11
C ALA A 21 -1.48 -16.67 -4.16
N ALA A 22 -1.52 -17.96 -4.53
CA ALA A 22 -0.69 -18.51 -5.59
C ALA A 22 -1.01 -17.90 -6.97
N ALA A 23 -2.30 -17.71 -7.29
CA ALA A 23 -2.72 -17.07 -8.53
C ALA A 23 -2.22 -15.62 -8.64
N ILE A 24 -2.30 -14.85 -7.55
CA ILE A 24 -1.78 -13.47 -7.50
C ILE A 24 -0.25 -13.45 -7.69
N ARG A 25 0.49 -14.35 -7.03
CA ARG A 25 1.95 -14.45 -7.23
C ARG A 25 2.31 -14.81 -8.67
N ALA A 26 1.61 -15.78 -9.27
CA ALA A 26 1.83 -16.17 -10.65
C ALA A 26 1.54 -15.03 -11.64
N ALA A 27 0.58 -14.15 -11.31
CA ALA A 27 0.20 -13.01 -12.13
C ALA A 27 0.89 -11.68 -11.73
N ARG A 28 1.83 -11.69 -10.78
CA ARG A 28 2.35 -10.50 -10.09
C ARG A 28 2.77 -9.36 -11.02
N SER A 29 3.67 -9.62 -11.97
CA SER A 29 4.15 -8.59 -12.90
C SER A 29 3.04 -8.03 -13.79
N ARG A 30 2.11 -8.88 -14.24
CA ARG A 30 0.95 -8.45 -15.05
C ARG A 30 -0.01 -7.59 -14.23
N LEU A 31 -0.26 -7.97 -12.97
CA LEU A 31 -1.12 -7.21 -12.06
C LEU A 31 -0.50 -5.86 -11.72
N ALA A 32 0.80 -5.82 -11.45
CA ALA A 32 1.50 -4.57 -11.15
C ALA A 32 1.48 -3.60 -12.34
N ALA A 33 1.77 -4.09 -13.55
CA ALA A 33 1.66 -3.28 -14.76
C ALA A 33 0.24 -2.74 -14.95
N ARG A 34 -0.78 -3.62 -14.80
CA ARG A 34 -2.17 -3.21 -14.98
C ARG A 34 -2.64 -2.22 -13.92
N ALA A 35 -2.22 -2.39 -12.68
CA ALA A 35 -2.55 -1.47 -11.59
C ALA A 35 -1.98 -0.08 -11.84
N LEU A 36 -0.72 0.00 -12.31
CA LEU A 36 -0.08 1.26 -12.65
C LEU A 36 -0.74 1.93 -13.87
N GLU A 37 -1.09 1.16 -14.91
CA GLU A 37 -1.88 1.66 -16.04
C GLU A 37 -3.22 2.25 -15.59
N VAL A 38 -3.97 1.55 -14.73
CA VAL A 38 -5.25 2.03 -14.21
C VAL A 38 -5.07 3.34 -13.42
N ALA A 39 -4.00 3.47 -12.64
CA ALA A 39 -3.70 4.72 -11.92
C ALA A 39 -3.36 5.87 -12.89
N ILE A 40 -2.58 5.61 -13.94
CA ILE A 40 -2.25 6.60 -14.98
C ILE A 40 -3.49 7.00 -15.80
N ASP A 41 -4.35 6.04 -16.13
CA ASP A 41 -5.57 6.31 -16.89
C ASP A 41 -6.58 7.13 -16.05
N ALA A 42 -6.58 6.94 -14.73
CA ALA A 42 -7.41 7.70 -13.80
C ALA A 42 -6.91 9.14 -13.58
N ASP A 43 -5.60 9.37 -13.67
CA ASP A 43 -4.99 10.71 -13.60
C ASP A 43 -3.98 10.90 -14.74
N PRO A 44 -4.38 11.56 -15.85
CA PRO A 44 -3.50 11.79 -17.00
C PRO A 44 -2.22 12.57 -16.66
N THR A 45 -2.22 13.38 -15.59
CA THR A 45 -1.04 14.16 -15.17
C THR A 45 0.03 13.31 -14.48
N PHE A 46 -0.24 12.03 -14.22
CA PHE A 46 0.72 11.08 -13.65
C PHE A 46 1.98 10.97 -14.51
N ARG A 47 1.84 11.00 -15.85
CA ARG A 47 2.98 10.98 -16.78
C ARG A 47 3.79 12.28 -16.80
N ASP A 48 3.19 13.39 -16.40
CA ASP A 48 3.90 14.66 -16.27
C ASP A 48 4.67 14.73 -14.93
N ARG A 49 4.16 14.07 -13.88
CA ARG A 49 4.79 14.03 -12.55
C ARG A 49 6.01 13.11 -12.49
N TYR A 50 6.02 12.01 -13.25
CA TYR A 50 7.05 10.98 -13.15
C TYR A 50 7.83 10.78 -14.43
N ALA A 51 9.14 10.90 -14.32
CA ALA A 51 10.05 10.44 -15.37
C ALA A 51 10.00 8.90 -15.51
N GLU A 52 10.42 8.40 -16.67
CA GLU A 52 10.46 6.96 -16.99
C GLU A 52 11.14 6.10 -15.92
N LEU A 53 12.26 6.57 -15.35
CA LEU A 53 12.96 5.86 -14.27
C LEU A 53 12.08 5.72 -13.01
N ALA A 54 11.39 6.80 -12.61
CA ALA A 54 10.51 6.79 -11.45
C ALA A 54 9.29 5.88 -11.68
N LEU A 55 8.75 5.83 -12.90
CA LEU A 55 7.67 4.90 -13.26
C LEU A 55 8.10 3.43 -13.15
N ARG A 56 9.34 3.09 -13.55
CA ARG A 56 9.88 1.73 -13.37
C ARG A 56 10.07 1.37 -11.92
N GLU A 57 10.51 2.31 -11.09
CA GLU A 57 10.60 2.07 -9.64
C GLU A 57 9.21 1.88 -9.02
N LEU A 58 8.22 2.68 -9.41
CA LEU A 58 6.82 2.51 -8.96
C LEU A 58 6.25 1.17 -9.41
N LEU A 59 6.56 0.71 -10.62
CA LEU A 59 6.19 -0.63 -11.08
C LEU A 59 6.79 -1.72 -10.19
N SER A 60 8.09 -1.60 -9.85
CA SER A 60 8.77 -2.53 -8.94
C SER A 60 8.14 -2.55 -7.54
N ASP A 61 7.80 -1.38 -7.00
CA ASP A 61 7.09 -1.29 -5.72
C ASP A 61 5.69 -1.92 -5.79
N THR A 62 5.01 -1.77 -6.94
CA THR A 62 3.68 -2.36 -7.16
C THR A 62 3.76 -3.89 -7.23
N GLU A 63 4.83 -4.44 -7.81
CA GLU A 63 5.09 -5.88 -7.73
C GLU A 63 5.28 -6.33 -6.27
N ALA A 64 6.04 -5.57 -5.47
CA ALA A 64 6.20 -5.86 -4.05
C ALA A 64 4.87 -5.76 -3.28
N MET A 65 4.01 -4.80 -3.64
CA MET A 65 2.66 -4.68 -3.07
C MET A 65 1.79 -5.90 -3.42
N ALA A 66 1.84 -6.39 -4.66
CA ALA A 66 1.12 -7.59 -5.09
C ALA A 66 1.64 -8.86 -4.37
N GLU A 67 2.93 -8.96 -4.09
CA GLU A 67 3.49 -10.03 -3.26
C GLU A 67 2.94 -9.99 -1.83
N ARG A 68 2.91 -8.79 -1.22
CA ARG A 68 2.38 -8.61 0.15
C ARG A 68 0.86 -8.80 0.21
N LEU A 69 0.13 -8.49 -0.85
CA LEU A 69 -1.27 -8.83 -1.00
C LEU A 69 -1.47 -10.36 -1.00
N ALA A 70 -0.65 -11.09 -1.75
CA ALA A 70 -0.67 -12.56 -1.72
C ALA A 70 -0.33 -13.12 -0.33
N ASP A 71 0.55 -12.46 0.42
CA ASP A 71 0.85 -12.85 1.81
C ASP A 71 -0.35 -12.65 2.74
N ALA A 72 -1.03 -11.50 2.64
CA ALA A 72 -2.25 -11.20 3.40
C ALA A 72 -3.36 -12.22 3.11
N ILE A 73 -3.56 -12.56 1.84
CA ILE A 73 -4.59 -13.51 1.41
C ILE A 73 -4.27 -14.93 1.84
N GLY A 74 -3.02 -15.38 1.66
CA GLY A 74 -2.61 -16.73 2.07
C GLY A 74 -2.68 -16.93 3.59
N SER A 75 -2.28 -15.91 4.36
CA SER A 75 -2.35 -15.95 5.83
C SER A 75 -3.73 -15.67 6.41
N GLY A 76 -4.68 -15.17 5.61
CA GLY A 76 -5.97 -14.70 6.11
C GLY A 76 -5.87 -13.43 6.98
N ASP A 77 -4.72 -12.75 7.03
CA ASP A 77 -4.50 -11.52 7.81
C ASP A 77 -4.36 -10.31 6.88
N ALA A 78 -5.47 -9.58 6.69
CA ALA A 78 -5.50 -8.32 5.94
C ALA A 78 -4.50 -7.27 6.47
N ALA A 79 -4.17 -7.29 7.76
CA ALA A 79 -3.25 -6.33 8.35
C ALA A 79 -1.78 -6.55 7.92
N VAL A 80 -1.43 -7.69 7.30
CA VAL A 80 -0.11 -7.90 6.68
C VAL A 80 0.20 -6.78 5.67
N LEU A 81 -0.73 -6.48 4.76
CA LEU A 81 -0.52 -5.45 3.75
C LEU A 81 -0.56 -4.04 4.36
N GLY A 82 -1.46 -3.80 5.33
CA GLY A 82 -1.55 -2.54 6.07
C GLY A 82 -0.25 -2.18 6.81
N ARG A 83 0.30 -3.12 7.58
CA ARG A 83 1.57 -2.93 8.32
C ARG A 83 2.74 -2.69 7.38
N TRP A 84 2.76 -3.38 6.23
CA TRP A 84 3.78 -3.15 5.21
C TRP A 84 3.66 -1.75 4.60
N ALA A 85 2.45 -1.31 4.27
CA ALA A 85 2.21 0.02 3.71
C ALA A 85 2.62 1.15 4.67
N GLU A 86 2.37 0.98 5.97
CA GLU A 86 2.82 1.90 7.03
C GLU A 86 4.34 2.10 7.00
N GLN A 87 5.10 1.02 6.82
CA GLN A 87 6.57 1.05 6.78
C GLN A 87 7.13 1.72 5.52
N LEU A 88 6.36 1.80 4.43
CA LEU A 88 6.81 2.38 3.17
C LEU A 88 6.63 3.89 3.07
N ALA A 89 5.77 4.49 3.88
CA ALA A 89 5.50 5.92 3.80
C ALA A 89 6.76 6.80 3.84
N PRO A 90 7.80 6.54 4.66
CA PRO A 90 9.06 7.30 4.61
C PRO A 90 9.81 7.18 3.28
N ARG A 91 9.77 6.00 2.63
CA ARG A 91 10.45 5.76 1.35
C ARG A 91 9.80 6.54 0.21
N TYR A 92 8.48 6.49 0.09
CA TYR A 92 7.75 7.23 -0.92
C TYR A 92 7.92 8.74 -0.75
N ARG A 93 7.91 9.24 0.50
CA ARG A 93 8.21 10.66 0.77
C ARG A 93 9.61 11.06 0.34
N LYS A 94 10.62 10.24 0.58
CA LYS A 94 12.00 10.52 0.14
C LYS A 94 12.12 10.61 -1.39
N ARG A 95 11.20 9.97 -2.12
CA ARG A 95 11.11 9.96 -3.58
C ARG A 95 10.09 10.96 -4.13
N ASP A 96 9.56 11.84 -3.28
CA ASP A 96 8.53 12.82 -3.62
C ASP A 96 7.27 12.21 -4.28
N VAL A 97 6.93 10.97 -3.89
CA VAL A 97 5.73 10.26 -4.34
C VAL A 97 4.55 10.60 -3.41
N PRO A 98 3.49 11.27 -3.90
CA PRO A 98 2.30 11.53 -3.10
C PRO A 98 1.61 10.23 -2.64
N MET A 99 1.10 10.21 -1.41
CA MET A 99 0.37 9.03 -0.91
C MET A 99 -0.91 8.76 -1.70
N ASP A 100 -1.54 9.80 -2.25
CA ASP A 100 -2.72 9.65 -3.08
C ASP A 100 -2.41 8.88 -4.38
N ASP A 101 -1.20 9.03 -4.94
CA ASP A 101 -0.75 8.27 -6.13
C ASP A 101 -0.55 6.79 -5.79
N VAL A 102 0.05 6.49 -4.63
CA VAL A 102 0.20 5.11 -4.12
C VAL A 102 -1.17 4.48 -3.81
N ILE A 103 -2.12 5.26 -3.29
CA ILE A 103 -3.51 4.82 -3.08
C ILE A 103 -4.17 4.50 -4.42
N GLY A 104 -4.00 5.35 -5.44
CA GLY A 104 -4.51 5.09 -6.79
C GLY A 104 -3.99 3.77 -7.37
N ILE A 105 -2.70 3.50 -7.19
CA ILE A 105 -2.09 2.22 -7.56
C ILE A 105 -2.70 1.05 -6.77
N ALA A 106 -2.91 1.20 -5.46
CA ALA A 106 -3.54 0.16 -4.64
C ALA A 106 -4.98 -0.14 -5.09
N GLU A 107 -5.75 0.87 -5.49
CA GLU A 107 -7.09 0.67 -6.06
C GLU A 107 -7.04 0.00 -7.45
N GLY A 108 -6.05 0.35 -8.29
CA GLY A 108 -5.79 -0.36 -9.53
C GLY A 108 -5.43 -1.84 -9.30
N LEU A 109 -4.69 -2.12 -8.23
CA LEU A 109 -4.36 -3.48 -7.82
C LEU A 109 -5.59 -4.24 -7.32
N ARG A 110 -6.49 -3.61 -6.57
CA ARG A 110 -7.79 -4.19 -6.16
C ARG A 110 -8.58 -4.68 -7.38
N ALA A 111 -8.79 -3.79 -8.34
CA ALA A 111 -9.57 -4.07 -9.54
C ALA A 111 -8.93 -5.18 -10.40
N SER A 112 -7.61 -5.14 -10.58
CA SER A 112 -6.90 -6.13 -11.40
C SER A 112 -6.79 -7.49 -10.70
N ALA A 113 -6.50 -7.55 -9.40
CA ALA A 113 -6.36 -8.79 -8.64
C ALA A 113 -7.68 -9.57 -8.58
N ALA A 114 -8.82 -8.88 -8.45
CA ALA A 114 -10.15 -9.50 -8.45
C ALA A 114 -10.44 -10.34 -9.72
N THR A 115 -9.81 -10.01 -10.87
CA THR A 115 -9.96 -10.77 -12.12
C THR A 115 -9.17 -12.09 -12.16
N THR A 116 -8.30 -12.33 -11.18
CA THR A 116 -7.36 -13.47 -11.17
C THR A 116 -7.69 -14.54 -10.14
N VAL A 117 -8.65 -14.26 -9.26
CA VAL A 117 -9.03 -15.15 -8.16
C VAL A 117 -10.47 -15.64 -8.34
N ALA A 118 -10.81 -16.71 -7.64
CA ALA A 118 -12.20 -17.13 -7.54
C ALA A 118 -13.04 -16.06 -6.80
N PRO A 119 -14.33 -15.90 -7.11
CA PRO A 119 -15.18 -14.87 -6.49
C PRO A 119 -15.18 -14.86 -4.96
N GLY A 120 -15.03 -16.03 -4.32
CA GLY A 120 -14.98 -16.16 -2.86
C GLY A 120 -13.78 -15.44 -2.20
N ALA A 121 -12.67 -15.26 -2.92
CA ALA A 121 -11.47 -14.61 -2.39
C ALA A 121 -11.46 -13.08 -2.55
N VAL A 122 -12.46 -12.49 -3.25
CA VAL A 122 -12.51 -11.05 -3.53
C VAL A 122 -12.63 -10.24 -2.24
N ALA A 123 -13.43 -10.70 -1.26
CA ALA A 123 -13.54 -10.02 0.02
C ALA A 123 -12.21 -9.94 0.80
N ALA A 124 -11.34 -10.94 0.64
CA ALA A 124 -10.01 -10.94 1.25
C ALA A 124 -9.07 -9.93 0.56
N ILE A 125 -9.18 -9.78 -0.76
CA ILE A 125 -8.48 -8.72 -1.51
C ILE A 125 -8.93 -7.34 -1.00
N ASP A 126 -10.25 -7.12 -0.94
CA ASP A 126 -10.82 -5.85 -0.50
C ASP A 126 -10.35 -5.46 0.91
N ALA A 127 -10.43 -6.40 1.86
CA ALA A 127 -10.00 -6.16 3.23
C ALA A 127 -8.50 -5.81 3.31
N ALA A 128 -7.64 -6.52 2.57
CA ALA A 128 -6.20 -6.26 2.56
C ALA A 128 -5.87 -4.89 1.94
N ILE A 129 -6.49 -4.54 0.81
CA ILE A 129 -6.30 -3.25 0.17
C ILE A 129 -6.84 -2.11 1.05
N ASP A 130 -8.01 -2.29 1.68
CA ASP A 130 -8.56 -1.31 2.61
C ASP A 130 -7.61 -1.04 3.79
N ALA A 131 -6.98 -2.08 4.34
CA ALA A 131 -5.98 -1.94 5.39
C ALA A 131 -4.75 -1.16 4.90
N ALA A 132 -4.29 -1.41 3.67
CA ALA A 132 -3.20 -0.66 3.04
C ALA A 132 -3.55 0.82 2.85
N ILE A 133 -4.72 1.10 2.28
CA ILE A 133 -5.22 2.45 2.02
C ILE A 133 -5.42 3.22 3.32
N ALA A 134 -5.93 2.57 4.37
CA ALA A 134 -6.06 3.20 5.68
C ALA A 134 -4.70 3.68 6.21
N ALA A 135 -3.65 2.85 6.11
CA ALA A 135 -2.29 3.21 6.50
C ALA A 135 -1.72 4.35 5.63
N LEU A 136 -1.91 4.30 4.31
CA LEU A 136 -1.45 5.36 3.40
C LEU A 136 -2.17 6.70 3.65
N ARG A 137 -3.49 6.67 3.90
CA ARG A 137 -4.30 7.84 4.23
C ARG A 137 -3.86 8.48 5.54
N TRP A 138 -3.53 7.69 6.56
CA TRP A 138 -2.96 8.19 7.80
C TRP A 138 -1.69 9.01 7.55
N HIS A 139 -0.89 8.58 6.58
CA HIS A 139 0.34 9.23 6.17
C HIS A 139 0.18 10.35 5.13
N ARG A 140 -1.03 10.62 4.64
CA ARG A 140 -1.30 11.72 3.71
C ARG A 140 -1.02 13.09 4.32
N ARG A 141 -1.22 13.24 5.63
CA ARG A 141 -1.02 14.50 6.37
C ARG A 141 0.36 14.47 7.01
N LEU A 142 1.15 15.55 6.86
CA LEU A 142 2.43 15.66 7.57
C LEU A 142 2.16 15.72 9.08
N GLY A 143 3.06 15.13 9.87
CA GLY A 143 3.22 15.53 11.27
C GLY A 143 3.65 17.00 11.31
N GLY A 144 2.67 17.90 11.38
CA GLY A 144 2.85 19.34 11.16
C GLY A 144 1.75 19.99 10.34
N ASP A 145 1.06 19.23 9.49
CA ASP A 145 -0.06 19.73 8.65
C ASP A 145 -1.34 19.96 9.48
N ALA A 146 -1.50 19.20 10.57
CA ALA A 146 -2.48 19.49 11.62
C ALA A 146 -2.05 20.63 12.56
N ARG A 147 -0.80 21.07 12.50
CA ARG A 147 -0.39 22.33 13.14
C ARG A 147 -0.40 23.42 12.07
N LYS A 148 -1.60 23.95 11.79
CA LYS A 148 -1.73 25.43 11.81
C LYS A 148 -0.94 25.83 13.04
N ARG A 149 0.25 26.40 12.84
CA ARG A 149 1.22 26.69 13.90
C ARG A 149 0.42 27.34 15.03
N ASN A 150 0.10 26.61 16.11
CA ASN A 150 -0.77 27.16 17.14
C ASN A 150 -0.01 28.40 17.61
N PRO A 151 -0.53 29.62 17.39
CA PRO A 151 0.26 30.83 17.57
C PRO A 151 0.81 30.93 18.99
N VAL A 152 0.13 30.31 19.97
CA VAL A 152 0.59 30.17 21.35
C VAL A 152 1.84 29.28 21.47
N ILE A 153 1.85 28.10 20.85
CA ILE A 153 3.02 27.20 20.86
C ILE A 153 4.18 27.83 20.08
N ALA A 154 3.87 28.53 18.99
CA ALA A 154 4.87 29.28 18.21
C ALA A 154 5.52 30.42 19.00
N PHE A 155 4.74 31.12 19.82
CA PHE A 155 5.17 32.22 20.69
C PHE A 155 6.05 31.72 21.84
N ILE A 156 5.62 30.66 22.53
CA ILE A 156 6.40 30.06 23.62
C ILE A 156 7.76 29.52 23.12
N TYR A 157 7.79 28.92 21.92
CA TYR A 157 9.01 28.32 21.37
C TYR A 157 9.96 29.33 20.72
N LYS A 158 9.49 30.52 20.31
CA LYS A 158 10.34 31.58 19.75
C LYS A 158 10.95 32.51 20.82
N GLY A 159 10.58 32.32 22.09
CA GLY A 159 11.04 33.16 23.18
C GLY A 159 10.32 34.52 23.22
N ALA A 160 10.03 34.98 24.43
CA ALA A 160 9.90 36.40 24.71
C ALA A 160 11.24 37.10 24.46
#